data_AF-A0A8J2PLP8-F1
#
_entry.id   AF-A0A8J2PLP8-F1
#
_cell.length_a   1.000
_cell.length_b   1.000
_cell.length_c   1.000
_cell.angle_alpha   90.00
_cell.angle_beta   90.00
_cell.angle_gamma   90.00
#
_symmetry.space_group_name_H-M   'P 1'
#
loop_
_entity.id
_entity.type
_entity.pdbx_description
1 polymer ?
#
loop_
_entity_poly.entity_id
_entity_poly.type
_entity_poly.pdbx_seq_one_letter_code
_entity_poly.pdbx_strand_id
1 'polypeptide(L)'
;DEPMLISSETDYVNQKLANGCGKIWQDVQTKIRAFLLSFDFTGFKIDEFMQILSIIYSLKNVGKEFCNSESESLQDCVQQASRRYFLRMMPPQ
;
A
#
# COMPACT_ATOMS: atom_id res chain seq x y z
N ASP A 1 -36.04 32.96 10.05
CA ASP A 1 -35.47 31.76 9.38
C ASP A 1 -34.04 31.58 9.82
N GLU A 2 -33.76 30.58 10.64
CA GLU A 2 -32.41 30.29 11.11
C GLU A 2 -32.11 28.80 10.90
N PRO A 3 -31.29 28.44 9.91
CA PRO A 3 -30.76 27.09 9.84
C PRO A 3 -29.24 27.12 9.58
N MET A 4 -28.41 26.97 10.62
CA MET A 4 -26.96 26.80 10.38
C MET A 4 -26.16 26.16 11.53
N LEU A 5 -26.69 25.14 12.22
CA LEU A 5 -25.97 24.45 13.30
C LEU A 5 -25.74 22.94 13.10
N ILE A 6 -26.23 22.32 12.01
CA ILE A 6 -26.11 20.87 11.79
C ILE A 6 -24.85 20.49 10.96
N SER A 7 -24.15 21.45 10.35
CA SER A 7 -22.98 21.13 9.52
C SER A 7 -21.75 20.70 10.34
N SER A 8 -21.54 21.27 11.54
CA SER A 8 -20.29 21.12 12.29
C SER A 8 -20.04 19.72 12.87
N GLU A 9 -21.07 19.03 13.37
CA GLU A 9 -20.93 17.67 13.92
C GLU A 9 -20.71 16.63 12.82
N THR A 10 -21.43 16.77 11.71
CA THR A 10 -21.30 15.89 10.54
C THR A 10 -19.92 16.05 9.89
N ASP A 11 -19.43 17.28 9.75
CA ASP A 11 -18.09 17.57 9.23
C ASP A 11 -16.98 17.01 10.13
N TYR A 12 -17.13 17.13 11.46
CA TYR A 12 -16.20 16.55 12.42
C TYR A 12 -16.13 15.02 12.34
N VAL A 13 -17.28 14.34 12.25
CA VAL A 13 -17.34 12.87 12.10
C VAL A 13 -16.69 12.45 10.79
N ASN A 14 -16.99 13.12 9.68
CA ASN A 14 -16.40 12.84 8.37
C ASN A 14 -14.87 13.01 8.39
N GLN A 15 -14.37 14.07 9.00
CA GLN A 15 -12.94 14.32 9.13
C GLN A 15 -12.24 13.25 9.98
N LYS A 16 -12.88 12.83 11.08
CA LYS A 16 -12.35 11.77 11.96
C LYS A 16 -12.29 10.42 11.24
N LEU A 17 -13.31 10.09 10.46
CA LEU A 17 -13.35 8.88 9.64
C LEU A 17 -12.26 8.91 8.55
N ALA A 18 -12.14 10.00 7.79
CA ALA A 18 -11.11 10.16 6.77
C ALA A 18 -9.69 9.99 7.34
N ASN A 19 -9.42 10.62 8.49
CA ASN A 19 -8.15 10.49 9.21
C ASN A 19 -7.92 9.05 9.72
N GLY A 20 -8.96 8.38 10.19
CA GLY A 20 -8.91 6.99 10.64
C GLY A 20 -8.56 6.04 9.49
N CYS A 21 -9.23 6.16 8.34
CA CYS A 21 -8.96 5.38 7.15
C CYS A 21 -7.51 5.57 6.66
N GLY A 22 -7.02 6.81 6.65
CA GLY A 22 -5.64 7.11 6.30
C GLY A 22 -4.63 6.41 7.22
N LYS A 23 -4.86 6.44 8.55
CA LYS A 23 -3.97 5.77 9.52
C LYS A 23 -3.95 4.25 9.35
N ILE A 24 -5.13 3.63 9.22
CA ILE A 24 -5.23 2.17 9.00
C ILE A 24 -4.46 1.77 7.74
N TRP A 25 -4.63 2.53 6.66
CA TRP A 25 -3.92 2.26 5.42
C TRP A 25 -2.41 2.43 5.56
N GLN A 26 -1.92 3.45 6.30
CA GLN A 26 -0.50 3.60 6.59
C GLN A 26 0.08 2.40 7.36
N ASP A 27 -0.66 1.84 8.32
CA ASP A 27 -0.22 0.65 9.05
C ASP A 27 -0.13 -0.58 8.13
N VAL A 28 -1.11 -0.75 7.25
CA VAL A 28 -1.11 -1.82 6.23
C VAL A 28 0.09 -1.66 5.30
N GLN A 29 0.30 -0.47 4.74
CA GLN A 29 1.44 -0.22 3.86
C GLN A 29 2.77 -0.47 4.58
N THR A 30 2.91 -0.05 5.84
CA THR A 30 4.13 -0.25 6.63
C THR A 30 4.47 -1.74 6.76
N LYS A 31 3.49 -2.58 7.05
CA LYS A 31 3.66 -4.04 7.13
C LYS A 31 4.05 -4.65 5.78
N ILE A 32 3.41 -4.22 4.69
CA ILE A 32 3.72 -4.72 3.34
C ILE A 32 5.15 -4.31 2.93
N ARG A 33 5.54 -3.05 3.19
CA ARG A 33 6.91 -2.58 2.93
C ARG A 33 7.92 -3.37 3.73
N ALA A 34 7.69 -3.58 5.03
CA ALA A 34 8.58 -4.37 5.87
C ALA A 34 8.76 -5.80 5.33
N PHE A 35 7.68 -6.44 4.87
CA PHE A 35 7.72 -7.74 4.20
C PHE A 35 8.58 -7.70 2.93
N LEU A 36 8.29 -6.79 1.99
CA LEU A 36 9.02 -6.64 0.73
C LEU A 36 10.51 -6.35 0.92
N LEU A 37 10.86 -5.60 1.96
CA LEU A 37 12.24 -5.21 2.24
C LEU A 37 13.03 -6.32 2.93
N SER A 38 12.40 -7.06 3.84
CA SER A 38 13.08 -8.03 4.71
C SER A 38 13.09 -9.46 4.15
N PHE A 39 12.13 -9.82 3.31
CA PHE A 39 11.96 -11.18 2.84
C PHE A 39 12.91 -11.51 1.68
N ASP A 40 13.56 -12.68 1.73
CA ASP A 40 14.41 -13.17 0.65
C ASP A 40 13.59 -13.99 -0.35
N PHE A 41 13.38 -13.42 -1.53
CA PHE A 41 12.60 -14.04 -2.60
C PHE A 41 13.41 -14.99 -3.48
N THR A 42 14.73 -15.17 -3.26
CA THR A 42 15.58 -15.98 -4.16
C THR A 42 15.13 -17.43 -4.36
N GLY A 43 14.43 -18.02 -3.39
CA GLY A 43 13.89 -19.38 -3.50
C GLY A 43 12.57 -19.50 -4.27
N PHE A 44 11.95 -18.38 -4.66
CA PHE A 44 10.64 -18.37 -5.32
C PHE A 44 10.80 -18.51 -6.84
N LYS A 45 9.91 -19.28 -7.47
CA LYS A 45 9.74 -19.26 -8.92
C LYS A 45 9.20 -17.91 -9.38
N ILE A 46 9.43 -17.58 -10.65
CA ILE A 46 8.98 -16.32 -11.24
C ILE A 46 7.47 -16.16 -11.08
N ASP A 47 6.70 -17.22 -11.35
CA ASP A 47 5.24 -17.18 -11.24
C ASP A 47 4.77 -16.90 -9.80
N GLU A 48 5.45 -17.46 -8.80
CA GLU A 48 5.13 -17.24 -7.38
C GLU A 48 5.46 -15.80 -6.97
N PHE A 49 6.59 -15.26 -7.43
CA PHE A 49 6.94 -13.86 -7.20
C PHE A 49 5.95 -12.90 -7.89
N MET A 50 5.56 -13.20 -9.13
CA MET A 50 4.56 -12.41 -9.86
C MET A 50 3.19 -12.43 -9.18
N GLN A 51 2.78 -13.56 -8.59
CA GLN A 51 1.55 -13.63 -7.81
C GLN A 51 1.60 -12.72 -6.57
N ILE A 52 2.72 -12.67 -5.86
CA ILE A 52 2.92 -11.76 -4.73
C ILE A 52 2.78 -10.31 -5.17
N LEU A 53 3.44 -9.94 -6.28
CA LEU A 53 3.33 -8.59 -6.83
C LEU A 53 1.87 -8.25 -7.20
N SER A 54 1.15 -9.18 -7.82
CA SER A 54 -0.26 -9.00 -8.19
C SER A 54 -1.15 -8.73 -6.97
N ILE A 55 -0.95 -9.48 -5.87
CA ILE A 55 -1.66 -9.25 -4.60
C ILE A 55 -1.37 -7.85 -4.06
N ILE A 56 -0.11 -7.41 -4.10
CA ILE A 56 0.28 -6.08 -3.61
C ILE A 56 -0.33 -4.97 -4.47
N TYR A 57 -0.39 -5.13 -5.79
CA TYR A 57 -1.09 -4.20 -6.67
C TYR A 57 -2.60 -4.15 -6.39
N SER A 58 -3.23 -5.29 -6.13
CA SER A 58 -4.63 -5.33 -5.71
C SER A 58 -4.83 -4.58 -4.39
N LEU A 59 -3.95 -4.78 -3.40
CA LEU A 59 -3.99 -4.05 -2.14
C LEU A 59 -3.83 -2.54 -2.35
N LYS A 60 -2.93 -2.12 -3.23
CA LYS A 60 -2.75 -0.72 -3.60
C LYS A 60 -4.06 -0.10 -4.13
N ASN A 61 -4.76 -0.81 -5.02
CA ASN A 61 -6.04 -0.34 -5.56
C ASN A 61 -7.10 -0.23 -4.47
N VAL A 62 -7.18 -1.22 -3.57
CA VAL A 62 -8.05 -1.15 -2.39
C VAL A 62 -7.72 0.07 -1.54
N GLY A 63 -6.44 0.38 -1.31
CA GLY A 63 -6.02 1.58 -0.59
C GLY A 63 -6.44 2.89 -1.25
N LYS A 64 -6.40 2.93 -2.58
CA LYS A 64 -6.89 4.08 -3.35
C LYS A 64 -8.40 4.28 -3.18
N GLU A 65 -9.19 3.21 -3.28
CA GLU A 65 -10.65 3.29 -3.05
C GLU A 65 -11.00 3.58 -1.58
N PHE A 66 -10.19 3.09 -0.64
CA PHE A 66 -10.46 3.19 0.79
C PHE A 66 -10.14 4.58 1.39
N CYS A 67 -9.05 5.22 0.94
CA CYS A 67 -8.61 6.51 1.51
C CYS A 67 -7.96 7.48 0.50
N ASN A 68 -8.17 7.28 -0.81
CA ASN A 68 -7.61 8.11 -1.89
C ASN A 68 -6.07 8.21 -1.88
N SER A 69 -5.39 7.18 -1.36
CA SER A 69 -3.93 7.15 -1.29
C SER A 69 -3.31 6.53 -2.54
N GLU A 70 -2.50 7.31 -3.28
CA GLU A 70 -1.74 6.81 -4.45
C GLU A 70 -0.60 5.85 -4.07
N SER A 71 -0.23 5.79 -2.79
CA SER A 71 0.69 4.79 -2.23
C SER A 71 2.07 4.74 -2.90
N GLU A 72 2.65 5.89 -3.28
CA GLU A 72 3.92 6.00 -4.02
C GLU A 72 5.07 5.26 -3.34
N SER A 73 5.26 5.44 -2.04
CA SER A 73 6.34 4.76 -1.32
C SER A 73 6.16 3.24 -1.23
N LEU A 74 4.95 2.70 -1.43
CA LEU A 74 4.76 1.25 -1.59
C LEU A 74 5.21 0.81 -2.99
N GLN A 75 4.92 1.61 -4.01
CA GLN A 75 5.37 1.38 -5.39
C GLN A 75 6.91 1.32 -5.46
N ASP A 76 7.60 2.21 -4.76
CA ASP A 76 9.08 2.22 -4.71
C ASP A 76 9.64 0.94 -4.07
N CYS A 77 9.03 0.48 -2.97
CA CYS A 77 9.43 -0.77 -2.31
C CYS A 77 9.21 -1.97 -3.23
N VAL A 78 8.10 -2.00 -3.97
CA VAL A 78 7.82 -3.03 -4.98
C VAL A 78 8.92 -3.03 -6.06
N GLN A 79 9.27 -1.87 -6.62
CA GLN A 79 10.34 -1.80 -7.62
C GLN A 79 11.70 -2.27 -7.05
N GLN A 80 12.01 -1.93 -5.80
CA GLN A 80 13.24 -2.38 -5.16
C GLN A 80 13.25 -3.88 -4.89
N ALA A 81 12.12 -4.47 -4.47
CA ALA A 81 11.98 -5.92 -4.33
C ALA A 81 12.15 -6.64 -5.67
N SER A 82 11.51 -6.14 -6.74
CA SER A 82 11.65 -6.70 -8.09
C SER A 82 13.08 -6.63 -8.59
N ARG A 83 13.76 -5.48 -8.45
CA ARG A 83 15.19 -5.36 -8.82
C ARG A 83 16.05 -6.38 -8.08
N ARG A 84 15.86 -6.53 -6.76
CA ARG A 84 16.61 -7.49 -5.94
C ARG A 84 16.35 -8.93 -6.37
N TYR A 85 15.10 -9.28 -6.69
CA TYR A 85 14.75 -10.62 -7.16
C TYR A 85 15.42 -10.95 -8.50
N PHE A 86 15.28 -10.07 -9.50
CA PHE A 86 15.80 -10.33 -10.85
C PHE A 86 17.33 -10.26 -10.93
N LEU A 87 17.98 -9.31 -10.24
CA LEU A 87 19.46 -9.21 -10.22
C LEU A 87 20.12 -10.44 -9.61
N ARG A 88 19.45 -11.08 -8.65
CA ARG A 88 19.99 -12.25 -7.95
C ARG A 88 19.72 -13.55 -8.71
N MET A 89 18.70 -13.56 -9.56
CA MET A 89 18.39 -14.67 -10.48
C MET A 89 19.26 -14.64 -11.75
N MET A 90 19.64 -13.45 -12.23
CA MET A 90 20.49 -13.27 -13.41
C MET A 90 21.77 -12.51 -13.03
N PRO A 91 22.77 -13.17 -12.41
CA PRO A 91 24.05 -12.53 -12.15
C PRO A 91 24.69 -12.09 -13.48
N PRO A 92 25.32 -10.90 -13.53
CA PRO A 92 26.04 -10.45 -14.72
C PRO A 92 27.15 -11.47 -15.07
N GLN A 93 27.26 -11.81 -16.36
CA GLN A 93 28.30 -12.69 -16.90
C GLN A 93 29.67 -11.99 -16.92
#